data_AF-A0A3A9AGN4-F1
#
_entry.id   AF-A0A3A9AGN4-F1
#
_cell.length_a   1.000
_cell.length_b   1.000
_cell.length_c   1.000
_cell.angle_alpha   90.00
_cell.angle_beta   90.00
_cell.angle_gamma   90.00
#
_symmetry.space_group_name_H-M   'P 1'
#
loop_
_entity.id
_entity.type
_entity.pdbx_description
1 polymer ?
#
loop_
_entity_poly.entity_id
_entity_poly.type
_entity_poly.pdbx_seq_one_letter_code
_entity_poly.pdbx_strand_id
1 'polypeptide(L)'
;MNIPLFIAFFAVVFAFIYILYCQGFVVLRRTSAIMIVFRHGKNADKATLDTCTGWVKHAGRFRESKTYEFFLDAQLSKGNVEVILLDGKKQPLMKLNPQSPTCKIELDVRNRYYLRWEFKGATGKCELRW
;
A
#
# COMPACT_ATOMS: atom_id res chain seq x y z
N MET A 1 34.33 -37.37 -6.77
CA MET A 1 33.16 -36.50 -6.51
C MET A 1 33.69 -35.20 -5.94
N ASN A 2 33.67 -34.11 -6.72
CA ASN A 2 34.34 -32.85 -6.36
C ASN A 2 33.51 -32.03 -5.38
N ILE A 3 33.65 -32.37 -4.09
CA ILE A 3 33.07 -31.68 -2.94
C ILE A 3 33.17 -30.14 -3.02
N PRO A 4 34.30 -29.51 -3.42
CA PRO A 4 34.37 -28.05 -3.50
C PRO A 4 33.47 -27.44 -4.60
N LEU A 5 33.24 -28.18 -5.69
CA LEU A 5 32.37 -27.75 -6.78
C LEU A 5 30.90 -27.70 -6.32
N PHE A 6 30.49 -28.69 -5.50
CA PHE A 6 29.16 -28.74 -4.92
C PHE A 6 28.93 -27.58 -3.94
N ILE A 7 29.90 -27.28 -3.07
CA ILE A 7 29.79 -26.18 -2.11
C ILE A 7 29.65 -24.84 -2.84
N ALA A 8 30.46 -24.61 -3.88
CA ALA A 8 30.39 -23.40 -4.69
C ALA A 8 29.03 -23.27 -5.39
N PHE A 9 28.51 -24.37 -5.93
CA PHE A 9 27.19 -24.39 -6.58
C PHE A 9 26.06 -24.02 -5.61
N PHE A 10 26.03 -24.60 -4.41
CA PHE A 10 25.03 -24.25 -3.40
C PHE A 10 25.14 -22.79 -2.95
N ALA A 11 26.36 -22.27 -2.75
CA ALA A 11 26.56 -20.88 -2.36
C ALA A 11 26.00 -19.90 -3.41
N VAL A 12 26.20 -20.16 -4.71
CA VAL A 12 25.65 -19.35 -5.80
C VAL A 12 24.12 -19.40 -5.81
N VAL A 13 23.54 -20.59 -5.62
CA VAL A 13 22.07 -20.76 -5.55
C VAL A 13 21.49 -19.99 -4.35
N PHE A 14 22.10 -20.07 -3.18
CA PHE A 14 21.66 -19.32 -2.00
C PHE A 14 21.80 -17.81 -2.18
N ALA A 15 22.90 -17.33 -2.77
CA ALA A 15 23.06 -15.91 -3.07
C ALA A 15 22.01 -15.41 -4.07
N PHE A 16 21.70 -16.20 -5.10
CA PHE A 16 20.65 -15.88 -6.06
C PHE A 16 19.26 -15.83 -5.42
N ILE A 17 18.93 -16.80 -4.55
CA ILE A 17 17.68 -16.80 -3.76
C ILE A 17 17.62 -15.57 -2.84
N TYR A 18 18.73 -15.21 -2.19
CA TYR A 18 18.82 -14.04 -1.32
C TYR A 18 18.64 -12.73 -2.09
N ILE A 19 19.22 -12.61 -3.28
CA ILE A 19 19.03 -11.46 -4.17
C ILE A 19 17.57 -11.37 -4.61
N LEU A 20 16.93 -12.49 -5.00
CA LEU A 20 15.51 -12.53 -5.35
C LEU A 20 14.60 -12.16 -4.17
N TYR A 21 14.98 -12.55 -2.95
CA TYR A 21 14.29 -12.16 -1.72
C TYR A 21 14.40 -10.65 -1.46
N CYS A 22 15.61 -10.07 -1.57
CA CYS A 22 15.83 -8.63 -1.42
C CYS A 22 15.18 -7.81 -2.54
N GLN A 23 15.11 -8.33 -3.77
CA GLN A 23 14.45 -7.68 -4.91
C GLN A 23 12.92 -7.79 -4.88
N GLY A 24 12.34 -8.49 -3.89
CA GLY A 24 10.88 -8.57 -3.71
C GLY A 24 10.15 -9.44 -4.74
N PHE A 25 10.88 -10.28 -5.50
CA PHE A 25 10.28 -11.20 -6.48
C PHE A 25 9.60 -12.41 -5.82
N VAL A 26 9.96 -12.74 -4.57
CA VAL A 26 9.26 -13.76 -3.77
C VAL A 26 8.26 -13.10 -2.83
N VAL A 27 7.13 -12.70 -3.38
CA VAL A 27 5.94 -12.42 -2.58
C VAL A 27 5.31 -13.78 -2.25
N LEU A 28 5.52 -14.29 -1.03
CA LEU A 28 4.74 -15.41 -0.50
C LEU A 28 3.30 -14.92 -0.31
N ARG A 29 2.52 -14.92 -1.38
CA ARG A 29 1.09 -14.57 -1.37
C ARG A 29 0.32 -15.86 -1.11
N ARG A 30 -0.12 -16.05 0.13
CA ARG A 30 -1.12 -17.07 0.47
C ARG A 30 -2.44 -16.63 -0.15
N THR A 31 -2.80 -17.28 -1.25
CA THR A 31 -3.98 -17.04 -2.07
C THR A 31 -5.25 -17.25 -1.25
N SER A 32 -5.82 -16.18 -0.72
CA SER A 32 -7.26 -15.97 -0.77
C SER A 32 -7.49 -15.13 -2.02
N ALA A 33 -8.35 -15.57 -2.93
CA ALA A 33 -8.58 -14.97 -4.24
C ALA A 33 -9.06 -13.51 -4.13
N ILE A 34 -8.13 -12.57 -4.00
CA ILE A 34 -8.43 -11.15 -3.77
C ILE A 34 -7.53 -10.35 -4.71
N MET A 35 -8.05 -10.01 -5.89
CA MET A 35 -7.36 -9.18 -6.87
C MET A 35 -7.37 -7.72 -6.41
N ILE A 36 -6.40 -7.30 -5.58
CA ILE A 36 -6.18 -5.88 -5.29
C ILE A 36 -5.41 -5.27 -6.46
N VAL A 37 -6.13 -4.61 -7.38
CA VAL A 37 -5.47 -3.76 -8.39
C VAL A 37 -5.30 -2.38 -7.77
N PHE A 38 -4.18 -2.18 -7.08
CA PHE A 38 -3.78 -0.86 -6.58
C PHE A 38 -3.02 -0.13 -7.68
N ARG A 39 -3.64 0.87 -8.31
CA ARG A 39 -2.97 1.75 -9.27
C ARG A 39 -2.61 3.04 -8.57
N HIS A 40 -1.31 3.20 -8.30
CA HIS A 40 -0.74 4.44 -7.81
C HIS A 40 -0.62 5.43 -8.97
N GLY A 41 -1.49 6.41 -9.02
CA GLY A 41 -1.43 7.55 -9.94
C GLY A 41 -0.74 8.74 -9.29
N LYS A 42 -0.21 9.64 -10.10
CA LYS A 42 0.57 10.81 -9.66
C LYS A 42 -0.17 11.68 -8.61
N ASN A 43 -1.51 11.73 -8.67
CA ASN A 43 -2.41 12.48 -7.78
C ASN A 43 -3.66 11.66 -7.35
N ALA A 44 -3.66 10.34 -7.55
CA ALA A 44 -4.82 9.51 -7.22
C ALA A 44 -4.43 8.06 -7.02
N ASP A 45 -4.93 7.43 -5.96
CA ASP A 45 -4.83 6.00 -5.73
C ASP A 45 -6.15 5.33 -6.05
N LYS A 46 -6.13 4.30 -6.91
CA LYS A 46 -7.30 3.48 -7.21
C LYS A 46 -7.11 2.08 -6.67
N ALA A 47 -8.10 1.57 -5.94
CA ALA A 47 -8.17 0.21 -5.44
C ALA A 47 -9.46 -0.46 -5.94
N THR A 48 -9.32 -1.58 -6.67
CA THR A 48 -10.45 -2.49 -6.91
C THR A 48 -10.32 -3.67 -5.95
N LEU A 49 -11.39 -4.00 -5.24
CA LEU A 49 -11.40 -4.97 -4.16
C LEU A 49 -12.48 -6.02 -4.42
N ASP A 50 -12.12 -7.29 -4.30
CA ASP A 50 -13.07 -8.40 -4.26
C ASP A 50 -12.95 -9.09 -2.89
N THR A 51 -13.89 -8.79 -1.99
CA THR A 51 -14.02 -9.41 -0.66
C THR A 51 -12.72 -9.36 0.16
N CYS A 52 -12.13 -8.17 0.29
CA CYS A 52 -10.84 -7.96 0.93
C CYS A 52 -10.95 -7.59 2.41
N THR A 53 -10.18 -8.28 3.25
CA THR A 53 -9.91 -7.87 4.63
C THR A 53 -8.40 -7.78 4.82
N GLY A 54 -7.89 -6.63 5.26
CA GLY A 54 -6.46 -6.43 5.45
C GLY A 54 -6.08 -4.95 5.42
N TRP A 55 -4.78 -4.67 5.36
CA TRP A 55 -4.29 -3.31 5.27
C TRP A 55 -3.16 -3.20 4.26
N VAL A 56 -3.06 -2.05 3.61
CA VAL A 56 -1.98 -1.70 2.68
C VAL A 56 -1.39 -0.37 3.15
N LYS A 57 -0.05 -0.28 3.20
CA LYS A 57 0.63 0.96 3.57
C LYS A 57 1.69 1.29 2.53
N HIS A 58 1.70 2.53 2.05
CA HIS A 58 2.75 3.03 1.17
C HIS A 58 3.11 4.48 1.53
N ALA A 59 4.25 4.96 1.03
CA ALA A 59 4.62 6.36 1.17
C ALA A 59 3.78 7.22 0.21
N GLY A 60 3.21 8.31 0.73
CA GLY A 60 2.60 9.37 -0.06
C GLY A 60 3.67 10.39 -0.42
N ARG A 61 3.90 10.62 -1.72
CA ARG A 61 4.87 11.62 -2.19
C ARG A 61 4.14 12.92 -2.52
N PHE A 62 4.04 13.82 -1.55
CA PHE A 62 3.53 15.18 -1.73
C PHE A 62 4.70 16.08 -2.14
N ARG A 63 4.57 16.77 -3.28
CA ARG A 63 5.68 17.51 -3.90
C ARG A 63 5.75 18.97 -3.49
N GLU A 64 4.68 19.52 -2.94
CA GLU A 64 4.54 20.92 -2.60
C GLU A 64 4.08 21.04 -1.15
N SER A 65 4.56 22.06 -0.44
CA SER A 65 4.02 22.40 0.88
C SER A 65 2.76 23.23 0.70
N LYS A 66 1.59 22.59 0.86
CA LYS A 66 0.28 23.25 0.70
C LYS A 66 -0.82 22.50 1.44
N THR A 67 -1.98 23.13 1.53
CA THR A 67 -3.21 22.45 1.95
C THR A 67 -3.68 21.52 0.83
N TYR A 68 -3.65 20.22 1.11
CA TYR A 68 -4.23 19.19 0.23
C TYR A 68 -5.65 18.87 0.69
N GLU A 69 -6.56 18.74 -0.27
CA GLU A 69 -7.93 18.28 -0.06
C GLU A 69 -8.03 16.84 -0.54
N PHE A 70 -8.15 15.93 0.41
CA PHE A 70 -8.30 14.52 0.13
C PHE A 70 -9.78 14.18 -0.05
N PHE A 71 -10.08 13.41 -1.09
CA PHE A 71 -11.41 12.91 -1.37
C PHE A 71 -11.38 11.39 -1.58
N LEU A 72 -12.13 10.67 -0.75
CA LEU A 72 -12.32 9.23 -0.82
C LEU A 72 -13.66 8.92 -1.50
N ASP A 73 -13.58 8.41 -2.72
CA ASP A 73 -14.72 7.83 -3.44
C ASP A 73 -14.77 6.32 -3.12
N ALA A 74 -15.70 5.90 -2.27
CA ALA A 74 -15.87 4.52 -1.85
C ALA A 74 -17.16 3.92 -2.44
N GLN A 75 -17.07 3.38 -3.66
CA GLN A 75 -18.15 2.65 -4.33
C GLN A 75 -18.11 1.17 -3.92
N LEU A 76 -18.32 0.93 -2.63
CA LEU A 76 -18.37 -0.41 -2.04
C LEU A 76 -19.79 -0.98 -2.12
N SER A 77 -19.90 -2.23 -2.58
CA SER A 77 -21.15 -3.00 -2.49
C SER A 77 -21.28 -3.72 -1.14
N LYS A 78 -20.16 -3.98 -0.46
CA LYS A 78 -20.13 -4.62 0.86
C LYS A 78 -18.88 -4.20 1.65
N GLY A 79 -18.98 -4.20 2.97
CA GLY A 79 -17.86 -3.96 3.88
C GLY A 79 -17.56 -2.47 4.10
N ASN A 80 -16.35 -2.19 4.60
CA ASN A 80 -15.93 -0.81 4.88
C ASN A 80 -14.45 -0.61 4.51
N VAL A 81 -14.11 0.62 4.10
CA VAL A 81 -12.73 1.07 3.84
C VAL A 81 -12.41 2.26 4.74
N GLU A 82 -11.20 2.26 5.29
CA GLU A 82 -10.67 3.42 6.02
C GLU A 82 -9.31 3.78 5.43
N VAL A 83 -9.08 5.07 5.21
CA VAL A 83 -7.79 5.60 4.75
C VAL A 83 -7.25 6.50 5.83
N ILE A 84 -6.03 6.23 6.27
CA ILE A 84 -5.35 6.96 7.33
C ILE A 84 -4.09 7.58 6.74
N LEU A 85 -3.95 8.89 6.88
CA LEU A 85 -2.68 9.57 6.60
C LEU A 85 -1.83 9.56 7.88
N LEU A 86 -0.61 9.10 7.76
CA LEU A 86 0.36 9.02 8.84
C LEU A 86 1.52 9.99 8.58
N ASP A 87 2.05 10.57 9.64
CA ASP A 87 3.27 11.38 9.60
C ASP A 87 4.55 10.52 9.54
N GLY A 88 5.71 11.17 9.57
CA GLY A 88 7.01 10.50 9.58
C GLY A 88 7.26 9.63 10.81
N LYS A 89 6.56 9.93 11.92
CA LYS A 89 6.56 9.14 13.17
C LYS A 89 5.50 8.04 13.17
N LYS A 90 4.77 7.86 12.05
CA LYS A 90 3.65 6.91 11.88
C LYS A 90 2.45 7.23 12.78
N GLN A 91 2.32 8.46 13.25
CA GLN A 91 1.15 8.94 13.97
C GLN A 91 0.03 9.33 13.00
N PRO A 92 -1.24 9.01 13.29
CA PRO A 92 -2.36 9.37 12.45
C PRO A 92 -2.59 10.88 12.46
N LEU A 93 -2.49 11.49 11.28
CA LEU A 93 -2.80 12.90 11.05
C LEU A 93 -4.25 13.10 10.62
N MET A 94 -4.77 12.19 9.80
CA MET A 94 -6.15 12.24 9.33
C MET A 94 -6.69 10.85 9.09
N LYS A 95 -8.02 10.72 9.12
CA LYS A 95 -8.74 9.50 8.79
C LYS A 95 -9.93 9.82 7.89
N LEU A 96 -10.07 9.07 6.82
CA LEU A 96 -11.18 9.11 5.87
C LEU A 96 -11.91 7.78 5.88
N ASN A 97 -13.22 7.84 5.74
CA ASN A 97 -14.09 6.67 5.60
C ASN A 97 -15.32 7.09 4.75
N PRO A 98 -16.22 6.18 4.37
CA PRO A 98 -17.40 6.52 3.57
C PRO A 98 -18.36 7.54 4.23
N GLN A 99 -18.35 7.67 5.57
CA GLN A 99 -19.15 8.66 6.30
C GLN A 99 -18.51 10.06 6.32
N SER A 100 -17.18 10.11 6.29
CA SER A 100 -16.37 11.33 6.22
C SER A 100 -15.36 11.20 5.08
N PRO A 101 -15.81 11.33 3.81
CA PRO A 101 -15.00 11.03 2.64
C PRO A 101 -14.02 12.15 2.29
N THR A 102 -14.20 13.36 2.84
CA THR A 102 -13.36 14.53 2.50
C THR A 102 -12.62 15.04 3.72
N CYS A 103 -11.35 15.44 3.56
CA CYS A 103 -10.58 16.09 4.61
C CYS A 103 -9.54 17.05 4.00
N LYS A 104 -9.32 18.19 4.66
CA LYS A 104 -8.29 19.16 4.30
C LYS A 104 -7.19 19.12 5.34
N ILE A 105 -5.94 19.02 4.88
CA ILE A 105 -4.78 19.03 5.76
C ILE A 105 -3.60 19.74 5.09
N GLU A 106 -2.85 20.50 5.88
CA GLU A 106 -1.61 21.13 5.43
C GLU A 106 -0.46 20.13 5.53
N LEU A 107 0.21 19.91 4.40
CA LEU A 107 1.36 19.01 4.30
C LEU A 107 2.60 19.81 3.92
N ASP A 108 3.74 19.42 4.49
CA ASP A 108 5.05 20.01 4.21
C ASP A 108 5.93 19.03 3.42
N VAL A 109 6.44 19.46 2.27
CA VAL A 109 7.33 18.67 1.39
C VAL A 109 8.56 18.12 2.12
N ARG A 110 9.00 18.77 3.22
CA ARG A 110 10.15 18.31 4.01
C ARG A 110 9.85 17.05 4.81
N ASN A 111 8.58 16.79 5.11
CA ASN A 111 8.14 15.66 5.90
C ASN A 111 7.83 14.44 5.04
N ARG A 112 8.02 13.25 5.63
CA ARG A 112 7.59 11.99 5.02
C ARG A 112 6.19 11.66 5.50
N TYR A 113 5.34 11.23 4.58
CA TYR A 113 3.98 10.84 4.88
C TYR A 113 3.72 9.43 4.35
N TYR A 114 2.82 8.72 5.04
CA TYR A 114 2.40 7.39 4.65
C TYR A 114 0.88 7.32 4.57
N LEU A 115 0.37 6.72 3.51
CA LEU A 115 -1.04 6.38 3.39
C LEU A 115 -1.20 4.92 3.82
N ARG A 116 -2.13 4.69 4.74
CA ARG A 116 -2.56 3.37 5.17
C ARG A 116 -4.03 3.19 4.81
N TRP A 117 -4.30 2.17 4.02
CA TRP A 117 -5.64 1.67 3.72
C TRP A 117 -5.94 0.50 4.64
N GLU A 118 -7.13 0.49 5.25
CA GLU A 118 -7.66 -0.63 6.02
C GLU A 118 -9.00 -1.05 5.40
N PHE A 119 -9.10 -2.33 5.07
CA PHE A 119 -10.26 -2.93 4.43
C PHE A 119 -10.90 -3.93 5.40
N LYS A 120 -12.22 -3.82 5.58
CA LYS A 120 -13.01 -4.70 6.45
C LYS A 120 -14.09 -5.39 5.62
N GLY A 121 -13.77 -6.57 5.08
CA GLY A 121 -14.68 -7.33 4.21
C GLY A 121 -15.16 -6.53 3.00
N ALA A 122 -14.31 -5.65 2.47
CA ALA A 122 -14.67 -4.67 1.46
C ALA A 122 -14.71 -5.29 0.07
N THR A 123 -15.83 -5.12 -0.63
CA THR A 123 -16.04 -5.51 -2.03
C THR A 123 -16.52 -4.30 -2.82
N GLY A 124 -15.86 -3.99 -3.93
CA GLY A 124 -16.20 -2.85 -4.78
C GLY A 124 -14.98 -2.05 -5.25
N LYS A 125 -15.20 -0.78 -5.59
CA LYS A 125 -14.16 0.13 -6.08
C LYS A 125 -13.97 1.26 -5.09
N CYS A 126 -12.72 1.58 -4.78
CA CYS A 126 -12.36 2.74 -3.97
C CYS A 126 -11.31 3.56 -4.71
N GLU A 127 -11.42 4.88 -4.63
CA GLU A 127 -10.45 5.82 -5.17
C GLU A 127 -10.19 6.92 -4.14
N LEU A 128 -8.91 7.24 -3.93
CA LEU A 128 -8.49 8.39 -3.13
C LEU A 128 -7.84 9.41 -4.06
N ARG A 129 -8.32 10.64 -4.03
CA ARG A 129 -7.80 11.78 -4.80
C ARG A 129 -7.24 12.84 -3.85
N TRP A 130 -6.17 13.53 -4.25
CA TRP A 130 -5.56 14.65 -3.52
C TRP A 130 -4.79 15.61 -4.43
#